data_AF-A0A0G0KS40-F1
#
_entry.id   AF-A0A0G0KS40-F1
#
_cell.length_a   1.000
_cell.length_b   1.000
_cell.length_c   1.000
_cell.angle_alpha   90.00
_cell.angle_beta   90.00
_cell.angle_gamma   90.00
#
_symmetry.space_group_name_H-M   'P 1'
#
loop_
_entity.id
_entity.type
_entity.pdbx_description
1 polymer ?
#
loop_
_entity_poly.entity_id
_entity_poly.type
_entity_poly.pdbx_seq_one_letter_code
_entity_poly.pdbx_strand_id
1 'polypeptide(L)'
;MAKSQVFTVQSFGEFFRQKRVAIGFTLRSFCERYGYDPGNISRLERNILSPSIDKEKLAGYAVALKIPKDSEEWTIFFDLAHAAKGRVPEDILSNTRAPRFLPLLFRTARGQRLSKKKLQELVDLINNE
;
A
#
# COMPACT_ATOMS: atom_id res chain seq x y z
N MET A 1 7.96 24.81 8.23
CA MET A 1 6.72 24.13 8.65
C MET A 1 6.52 22.94 7.72
N ALA A 2 6.88 21.74 8.17
CA ALA A 2 6.61 20.53 7.41
C ALA A 2 5.10 20.37 7.32
N LYS A 3 4.54 20.39 6.10
CA LYS A 3 3.13 20.09 5.89
C LYS A 3 2.93 18.65 6.38
N SER A 4 2.20 18.48 7.48
CA SER A 4 1.75 17.18 7.92
C SER A 4 0.98 16.55 6.77
N GLN A 5 1.57 15.54 6.12
CA GLN A 5 0.93 14.77 5.07
C GLN A 5 -0.32 14.14 5.69
N VAL A 6 -1.49 14.61 5.30
CA VAL A 6 -2.75 13.96 5.69
C VAL A 6 -2.71 12.57 5.08
N PHE A 7 -2.67 11.53 5.92
CA PHE A 7 -2.84 10.14 5.48
C PHE A 7 -4.27 9.98 4.97
N THR A 8 -4.47 10.25 3.69
CA THR A 8 -5.73 9.92 3.01
C THR A 8 -5.75 8.40 2.86
N VAL A 9 -6.77 7.74 3.39
CA VAL A 9 -6.98 6.31 3.16
C VAL A 9 -7.24 6.14 1.66
N GLN A 10 -6.25 5.65 0.94
CA GLN A 10 -6.29 5.46 -0.51
C GLN A 10 -6.25 3.97 -0.83
N SER A 11 -7.08 3.52 -1.77
CA SER A 11 -7.02 2.15 -2.29
C SER A 11 -5.87 1.96 -3.27
N PHE A 12 -5.46 0.70 -3.51
CA PHE A 12 -4.43 0.40 -4.50
C PHE A 12 -4.76 0.97 -5.89
N GLY A 13 -6.00 0.80 -6.36
CA GLY A 13 -6.41 1.27 -7.68
C GLY A 13 -6.34 2.79 -7.83
N GLU A 14 -6.73 3.53 -6.79
CA GLU A 14 -6.63 4.99 -6.77
C GLU A 14 -5.17 5.46 -6.77
N PHE A 15 -4.31 4.82 -5.97
CA PHE A 15 -2.88 5.12 -5.93
C PHE A 15 -2.23 4.86 -7.30
N PHE A 16 -2.52 3.71 -7.91
CA PHE A 16 -2.03 3.34 -9.23
C PHE A 16 -2.42 4.40 -10.28
N ARG A 17 -3.70 4.76 -10.32
CA ARG A 17 -4.22 5.78 -11.25
C ARG A 17 -3.55 7.13 -11.02
N GLN A 18 -3.40 7.55 -9.77
CA GLN A 18 -2.76 8.81 -9.42
C GLN A 18 -1.32 8.84 -9.93
N LYS A 19 -0.55 7.78 -9.71
CA LYS A 19 0.84 7.67 -10.21
C LYS A 19 0.90 7.73 -11.72
N ARG A 20 0.07 6.96 -12.42
CA ARG A 20 0.01 6.96 -13.89
C ARG A 20 -0.29 8.36 -14.46
N VAL A 21 -1.28 9.05 -13.88
CA VAL A 21 -1.65 10.40 -14.33
C VAL A 21 -0.56 11.41 -14.01
N ALA A 22 0.12 11.29 -12.86
CA ALA A 22 1.21 12.19 -12.47
C ALA A 22 2.41 12.12 -13.42
N ILE A 23 2.67 10.96 -14.04
CA ILE A 23 3.70 10.80 -15.07
C ILE A 23 3.18 11.12 -16.49
N GLY A 24 1.98 11.73 -16.61
CA GLY A 24 1.44 12.27 -17.86
C GLY A 24 0.80 11.24 -18.80
N PHE A 25 0.62 9.98 -18.38
CA PHE A 25 0.05 8.96 -19.24
C PHE A 25 -1.47 8.87 -19.12
N THR A 26 -2.16 8.81 -20.27
CA THR A 26 -3.53 8.27 -20.33
C THR A 26 -3.50 6.76 -20.07
N LEU A 27 -4.65 6.14 -19.76
CA LEU A 27 -4.69 4.69 -19.53
C LEU A 27 -4.22 3.93 -20.77
N ARG A 28 -4.72 4.30 -21.96
CA ARG A 28 -4.36 3.64 -23.22
C ARG A 28 -2.87 3.80 -23.53
N SER A 29 -2.33 5.01 -23.47
CA SER A 29 -0.90 5.25 -23.76
C SER A 29 0.03 4.57 -22.75
N PHE A 30 -0.36 4.47 -21.48
CA PHE A 30 0.40 3.70 -20.48
C PHE A 30 0.44 2.21 -20.83
N CYS A 31 -0.72 1.65 -21.18
CA CYS A 31 -0.84 0.25 -21.56
C CYS A 31 -0.03 -0.07 -22.82
N GLU A 32 -0.10 0.78 -23.85
CA GLU A 32 0.70 0.67 -25.07
C GLU A 32 2.20 0.77 -24.79
N ARG A 33 2.62 1.72 -23.94
CA ARG A 33 4.03 1.95 -23.61
C ARG A 33 4.68 0.78 -22.87
N TYR A 34 3.94 0.14 -21.97
CA TYR A 34 4.47 -0.88 -21.05
C TYR A 34 3.94 -2.29 -21.32
N GLY A 35 3.16 -2.49 -22.37
CA GLY A 35 2.66 -3.80 -22.79
C GLY A 35 1.61 -4.39 -21.84
N TYR A 36 0.80 -3.56 -21.19
CA TYR A 36 -0.27 -4.02 -20.31
C TYR A 36 -1.61 -4.11 -21.05
N ASP A 37 -2.50 -4.98 -20.57
CA ASP A 37 -3.88 -5.04 -21.06
C ASP A 37 -4.72 -3.87 -20.51
N PRO A 38 -5.35 -3.04 -21.37
CA PRO A 38 -6.18 -1.91 -20.93
C PRO A 38 -7.38 -2.32 -20.06
N GLY A 39 -7.96 -3.50 -20.32
CA GLY A 39 -9.09 -4.01 -19.54
C GLY A 39 -8.68 -4.31 -18.09
N ASN A 40 -7.55 -4.97 -17.91
CA ASN A 40 -6.97 -5.28 -16.61
C ASN A 40 -6.58 -4.02 -15.86
N ILE A 41 -5.85 -3.09 -16.49
CA ILE A 41 -5.48 -1.82 -15.83
C ILE A 41 -6.72 -1.01 -15.46
N SER A 42 -7.74 -0.94 -16.32
CA SER A 42 -9.01 -0.27 -16.00
C SER A 42 -9.74 -0.90 -14.82
N ARG A 43 -9.78 -2.23 -14.73
CA ARG A 43 -10.40 -2.92 -13.60
C ARG A 43 -9.58 -2.78 -12.33
N LEU A 44 -8.25 -2.76 -12.45
CA LEU A 44 -7.31 -2.57 -11.35
C LEU A 44 -7.46 -1.18 -10.72
N GLU A 45 -7.46 -0.13 -11.54
CA GLU A 45 -7.62 1.26 -11.07
C GLU A 45 -8.98 1.55 -10.43
N ARG A 46 -10.00 0.74 -10.76
CA ARG A 46 -11.34 0.83 -10.17
C ARG A 46 -11.57 -0.15 -9.01
N ASN A 47 -10.52 -0.84 -8.57
CA ASN A 47 -10.57 -1.86 -7.51
C ASN A 47 -11.52 -3.04 -7.80
N ILE A 48 -11.85 -3.30 -9.08
CA ILE A 48 -12.65 -4.46 -9.51
C ILE A 48 -11.76 -5.69 -9.66
N LEU A 49 -10.52 -5.50 -10.12
CA LEU A 49 -9.50 -6.53 -10.18
C LEU A 49 -8.51 -6.27 -9.04
N SER A 50 -8.36 -7.23 -8.13
CA SER A 50 -7.33 -7.13 -7.09
C SER A 50 -5.93 -7.18 -7.72
N PRO A 51 -4.96 -6.43 -7.19
CA PRO A 51 -3.58 -6.49 -7.67
C PRO A 51 -2.96 -7.88 -7.49
N SER A 52 -1.93 -8.14 -8.28
CA SER A 52 -1.01 -9.24 -7.98
C SER A 52 -0.10 -8.81 -6.82
N ILE A 53 0.18 -9.74 -5.91
CA ILE A 53 1.19 -9.60 -4.85
C ILE A 53 2.46 -10.40 -5.16
N ASP A 54 2.52 -10.98 -6.37
CA ASP A 54 3.75 -11.52 -6.92
C ASP A 54 4.79 -10.39 -7.03
N LYS A 55 5.96 -10.59 -6.42
CA LYS A 55 6.93 -9.52 -6.19
C LYS A 55 7.44 -8.95 -7.51
N GLU A 56 7.70 -9.80 -8.49
CA GLU A 56 8.20 -9.44 -9.81
C GLU A 56 7.16 -8.65 -10.60
N LYS A 57 5.90 -9.12 -10.65
CA LYS A 57 4.82 -8.39 -11.32
C LYS A 57 4.54 -7.04 -10.67
N LEU A 58 4.51 -6.99 -9.34
CA LEU A 58 4.22 -5.77 -8.60
C LEU A 58 5.36 -4.75 -8.74
N ALA A 59 6.62 -5.21 -8.67
CA ALA A 59 7.78 -4.38 -8.97
C ALA A 59 7.75 -3.87 -10.42
N GLY A 60 7.31 -4.69 -11.38
CA GLY A 60 7.11 -4.28 -12.77
C GLY A 60 6.16 -3.10 -12.90
N TYR A 61 5.02 -3.13 -12.22
CA TYR A 61 4.11 -1.99 -12.17
C TYR A 61 4.75 -0.74 -11.54
N ALA A 62 5.44 -0.90 -10.42
CA ALA A 62 6.09 0.23 -9.74
C ALA A 62 7.13 0.92 -10.65
N VAL A 63 7.93 0.14 -11.38
CA VAL A 63 8.89 0.63 -12.37
C VAL A 63 8.20 1.36 -13.52
N ALA A 64 7.11 0.81 -14.06
CA ALA A 64 6.32 1.46 -15.13
C ALA A 64 5.70 2.79 -14.66
N LEU A 65 5.27 2.84 -13.40
CA LEU A 65 4.74 4.02 -12.72
C LEU A 65 5.81 5.02 -12.25
N LYS A 66 7.10 4.72 -12.47
CA LYS A 66 8.25 5.53 -12.04
C LYS A 66 8.33 5.75 -10.53
N ILE A 67 7.86 4.79 -9.75
CA ILE A 67 8.02 4.79 -8.30
C ILE A 67 9.47 4.39 -7.98
N PRO A 68 10.26 5.24 -7.29
CA PRO A 68 11.65 4.91 -6.97
C PRO A 68 11.71 3.69 -6.06
N LYS A 69 12.60 2.74 -6.37
CA LYS A 69 12.82 1.57 -5.53
C LYS A 69 13.26 1.99 -4.12
N ASP A 70 12.79 1.26 -3.11
CA ASP A 70 13.12 1.47 -1.69
C ASP A 70 12.67 2.85 -1.12
N SER A 71 11.84 3.58 -1.86
CA SER A 71 11.21 4.81 -1.36
C SER A 71 9.99 4.52 -0.49
N GLU A 72 9.55 5.50 0.31
CA GLU A 72 8.30 5.40 1.07
C GLU A 72 7.10 5.06 0.16
N GLU A 73 7.04 5.65 -1.02
CA GLU A 73 5.97 5.37 -2.00
C GLU A 73 6.02 3.95 -2.53
N TRP A 74 7.21 3.36 -2.64
CA TRP A 74 7.38 1.95 -2.99
C TRP A 74 6.80 1.06 -1.90
N THR A 75 7.14 1.31 -0.64
CA THR A 75 6.59 0.57 0.49
C THR A 75 5.07 0.69 0.54
N ILE A 76 4.53 1.92 0.45
CA ILE A 76 3.08 2.16 0.41
C ILE A 76 2.42 1.40 -0.74
N PHE A 77 3.01 1.41 -1.95
CA PHE A 77 2.45 0.70 -3.10
C PHE A 77 2.34 -0.83 -2.86
N PHE A 78 3.35 -1.42 -2.23
CA PHE A 78 3.36 -2.84 -1.87
C PHE A 78 2.37 -3.15 -0.74
N ASP A 79 2.30 -2.31 0.28
CA ASP A 79 1.36 -2.46 1.40
C ASP A 79 -0.09 -2.38 0.92
N LEU A 80 -0.40 -1.42 0.05
CA LEU A 80 -1.73 -1.28 -0.55
C LEU A 80 -2.12 -2.51 -1.38
N ALA A 81 -1.16 -3.13 -2.07
CA ALA A 81 -1.42 -4.37 -2.82
C ALA A 81 -1.76 -5.54 -1.90
N HIS A 82 -1.02 -5.70 -0.80
CA HIS A 82 -1.28 -6.72 0.22
C HIS A 82 -2.63 -6.47 0.92
N ALA A 83 -2.90 -5.23 1.32
CA ALA A 83 -4.16 -4.83 1.92
C ALA A 83 -5.37 -5.10 1.01
N ALA A 84 -5.26 -4.81 -0.29
CA ALA A 84 -6.30 -5.11 -1.28
C ALA A 84 -6.57 -6.62 -1.45
N LYS A 85 -5.64 -7.48 -1.04
CA LYS A 85 -5.78 -8.94 -0.99
C LYS A 85 -6.14 -9.47 0.42
N GLY A 86 -6.30 -8.60 1.40
CA GLY A 86 -6.50 -8.99 2.80
C GLY A 86 -5.32 -9.77 3.38
N ARG A 87 -4.10 -9.51 2.90
CA ARG A 87 -2.87 -10.17 3.38
C ARG A 87 -1.98 -9.19 4.12
N VAL A 88 -1.20 -9.72 5.06
CA VAL A 88 -0.13 -8.99 5.74
C VAL A 88 1.16 -9.22 4.95
N PRO A 89 1.98 -8.18 4.71
CA PRO A 89 3.30 -8.33 4.08
C PRO A 89 4.22 -9.32 4.82
N GLU A 90 5.02 -10.07 4.06
CA GLU A 90 5.89 -11.15 4.60
C GLU A 90 6.99 -10.61 5.52
N ASP A 91 7.52 -9.43 5.24
CA ASP A 91 8.50 -8.73 6.07
C ASP A 91 7.93 -8.35 7.45
N ILE A 92 6.63 -8.07 7.53
CA ILE A 92 5.93 -7.87 8.80
C ILE A 92 5.69 -9.21 9.51
N LEU A 93 5.34 -10.27 8.79
CA LEU A 93 5.09 -11.59 9.38
C LEU A 93 6.36 -12.26 9.90
N SER A 94 7.48 -12.11 9.19
CA SER A 94 8.79 -12.66 9.55
C SER A 94 9.46 -11.89 10.70
N ASN A 95 8.97 -10.69 11.02
CA ASN A 95 9.40 -9.96 12.21
C ASN A 95 8.86 -10.63 13.48
N THR A 96 9.73 -10.89 14.46
CA THR A 96 9.35 -11.55 15.72
C THR A 96 8.45 -10.70 16.62
N ARG A 97 8.46 -9.38 16.45
CA ARG A 97 7.73 -8.40 17.26
C ARG A 97 6.47 -7.87 16.56
N ALA A 98 6.52 -7.60 15.25
CA ALA A 98 5.43 -6.92 14.55
C ALA A 98 4.05 -7.62 14.60
N PRO A 99 3.95 -8.96 14.47
CA PRO A 99 2.68 -9.68 14.61
C PRO A 99 2.03 -9.53 15.98
N ARG A 100 2.80 -9.21 17.03
CA ARG A 100 2.29 -8.99 18.40
C ARG A 100 1.37 -7.76 18.48
N PHE A 101 1.45 -6.84 17.52
CA PHE A 101 0.61 -5.63 17.46
C PHE A 101 -0.68 -5.81 16.68
N LEU A 102 -0.76 -6.82 15.80
CA LEU A 102 -1.92 -7.04 14.94
C LEU A 102 -3.23 -7.18 15.74
N PRO A 103 -3.30 -7.92 16.87
CA PRO A 103 -4.51 -8.00 17.67
C PRO A 103 -5.00 -6.64 18.19
N LEU A 104 -4.07 -5.75 18.52
CA LEU A 104 -4.37 -4.41 19.01
C LEU A 104 -4.98 -3.54 17.90
N LEU A 105 -4.41 -3.62 16.69
CA LEU A 105 -4.93 -2.94 15.50
C LEU A 105 -6.32 -3.46 15.12
N PHE A 106 -6.52 -4.79 15.10
CA PHE A 106 -7.83 -5.39 14.80
C PHE A 106 -8.91 -4.99 15.80
N ARG A 107 -8.54 -4.89 17.08
CA ARG A 107 -9.45 -4.40 18.13
C ARG A 107 -9.92 -2.97 17.83
N THR A 108 -9.00 -2.12 17.39
CA THR A 108 -9.28 -0.72 17.03
C THR A 108 -10.17 -0.63 15.79
N ALA A 109 -9.87 -1.44 14.76
CA ALA A 109 -10.67 -1.54 13.55
C ALA A 109 -12.11 -2.02 13.83
N ARG A 110 -12.31 -2.83 14.87
CA ARG A 110 -13.64 -3.24 15.39
C ARG A 110 -14.35 -2.17 16.23
N GLY A 111 -13.86 -0.93 16.25
CA GLY A 111 -14.48 0.19 16.95
C GLY A 111 -14.20 0.25 18.46
N GLN A 112 -13.33 -0.61 18.99
CA GLN A 112 -12.95 -0.52 20.40
C GLN A 112 -11.91 0.60 20.58
N ARG A 113 -12.27 1.63 21.36
CA ARG A 113 -11.37 2.74 21.65
C ARG A 113 -10.12 2.23 22.39
N LEU A 114 -8.95 2.51 21.80
CA LEU A 114 -7.68 2.37 22.50
C LEU A 114 -7.60 3.46 23.58
N SER A 115 -7.27 3.07 24.80
CA SER A 115 -6.92 4.05 25.82
C SER A 115 -5.59 4.71 25.46
N LYS A 116 -5.36 5.94 25.91
CA LYS A 116 -4.07 6.63 25.76
C LYS A 116 -2.91 5.76 26.23
N LYS A 117 -3.08 5.01 27.33
CA LYS A 117 -2.10 4.05 27.85
C LYS A 117 -1.77 2.94 26.84
N LYS A 118 -2.77 2.34 26.18
CA LYS A 118 -2.57 1.28 25.18
C LYS A 118 -1.96 1.79 23.86
N LEU A 119 -2.24 3.05 23.51
CA LEU A 119 -1.55 3.74 22.42
C LEU A 119 -0.08 3.99 22.78
N GLN A 120 0.20 4.42 24.02
CA GLN A 120 1.56 4.61 24.50
C GLN A 120 2.32 3.28 24.54
N GLU A 121 1.70 2.19 25.02
CA GLU A 121 2.29 0.84 24.98
C GLU A 121 2.64 0.41 23.54
N LEU A 122 1.83 0.79 22.54
CA LEU A 122 2.13 0.53 21.13
C LEU A 122 3.31 1.37 20.64
N VAL A 123 3.33 2.67 20.95
CA VAL A 123 4.42 3.57 20.61
C VAL A 123 5.74 3.11 21.24
N ASP A 124 5.72 2.74 22.52
CA ASP A 124 6.88 2.26 23.26
C ASP A 124 7.40 0.94 22.69
N LEU A 125 6.52 0.04 22.26
CA LEU A 125 6.94 -1.22 21.64
C LEU A 125 7.50 -1.05 20.21
N ILE A 126 7.08 0.00 19.50
CA ILE A 126 7.63 0.34 18.17
C ILE A 126 8.98 1.05 18.33
N ASN A 127 9.12 1.94 19.33
CA ASN A 127 10.31 2.77 19.53
C ASN A 127 11.42 2.10 20.36
N ASN A 128 11.10 1.10 21.19
CA ASN A 128 12.10 0.29 21.88
C ASN A 128 12.62 -0.82 20.95
N GLU A 129 13.22 -0.40 19.83
CA GLU A 129 14.01 -1.24 18.93
C GLU A 129 15.20 -1.86 19.68
#